data_AF-A0A4S0IE25-F1
#
_entry.id   AF-A0A4S0IE25-F1
#
_cell.length_a   1.000
_cell.length_b   1.000
_cell.length_c   1.000
_cell.angle_alpha   90.00
_cell.angle_beta   90.00
_cell.angle_gamma   90.00
#
_symmetry.space_group_name_H-M   'P 1'
#
loop_
_entity.id
_entity.type
_entity.pdbx_description
1 polymer ?
#
loop_
_entity_poly.entity_id
_entity_poly.type
_entity_poly.pdbx_seq_one_letter_code
_entity_poly.pdbx_strand_id
1 'polypeptide(L)'
;PGFPQIKLAADAAAAISLGQAQVRPQVDPAIVKMQHRLHGAFSGNRVPAARIYILERGERAGITPLPSIAALPAIIKFSYVTRFGRAALSGDFAAMHLR
;
A
#
# COMPACT_ATOMS: atom_id res chain seq x y z
N PRO A 1 -5.07 -13.57 7.41
CA PRO A 1 -4.67 -13.89 6.02
C PRO A 1 -5.05 -12.74 5.07
N GLY A 2 -4.07 -12.10 4.43
CA GLY A 2 -4.35 -11.07 3.43
C GLY A 2 -5.04 -11.69 2.21
N PHE A 3 -6.05 -11.02 1.66
CA PHE A 3 -6.63 -11.42 0.39
C PHE A 3 -5.58 -11.20 -0.71
N PRO A 4 -5.26 -12.20 -1.55
CA PRO A 4 -4.25 -12.07 -2.60
C PRO A 4 -4.80 -11.22 -3.75
N GLN A 5 -4.83 -9.91 -3.54
CA GLN A 5 -5.39 -8.94 -4.47
C GLN A 5 -4.56 -7.65 -4.48
N ILE A 6 -4.38 -7.08 -5.66
CA ILE A 6 -3.73 -5.79 -5.87
C ILE A 6 -4.60 -4.88 -6.73
N LYS A 7 -4.58 -3.57 -6.44
CA LYS A 7 -5.27 -2.55 -7.25
C LYS A 7 -4.25 -1.79 -8.08
N LEU A 8 -4.41 -1.80 -9.40
CA LEU A 8 -3.47 -1.16 -10.32
C LEU A 8 -4.20 -0.21 -11.26
N ALA A 9 -3.54 0.90 -11.58
CA ALA A 9 -3.93 1.72 -12.71
C ALA A 9 -3.52 1.00 -14.02
N ALA A 10 -4.12 1.40 -15.15
CA ALA A 10 -3.94 0.72 -16.42
C ALA A 10 -2.47 0.73 -16.90
N ASP A 11 -1.78 1.85 -16.74
CA ASP A 11 -0.36 2.01 -17.04
C ASP A 11 0.53 1.08 -16.19
N ALA A 12 0.27 1.01 -14.88
CA ALA A 12 0.97 0.12 -13.97
C ALA A 12 0.73 -1.35 -14.31
N ALA A 13 -0.52 -1.73 -14.62
CA ALA A 13 -0.88 -3.08 -15.02
C ALA A 13 -0.23 -3.51 -16.36
N ALA A 14 -0.03 -2.55 -17.27
CA ALA A 14 0.70 -2.80 -18.52
C ALA A 14 2.22 -2.93 -18.31
N ALA A 15 2.77 -2.23 -17.31
CA ALA A 15 4.22 -2.20 -17.04
C ALA A 15 4.73 -3.39 -16.21
N ILE A 16 3.87 -4.13 -15.51
CA ILE A 16 4.26 -5.24 -14.63
C ILE A 16 3.60 -6.56 -15.03
N SER A 17 4.39 -7.65 -15.07
CA SER A 17 3.85 -8.98 -15.30
C SER A 17 3.32 -9.57 -13.98
N LEU A 18 2.02 -9.83 -13.93
CA LEU A 18 1.34 -10.42 -12.75
C LEU A 18 1.09 -11.93 -12.88
N GLY A 19 1.69 -12.58 -13.88
CA GLY A 19 1.53 -14.01 -14.13
C GLY A 19 0.07 -14.42 -14.30
N GLN A 20 -0.40 -15.36 -13.48
CA GLN A 20 -1.76 -15.93 -13.51
C GLN A 20 -2.81 -15.05 -12.80
N ALA A 21 -2.63 -13.73 -12.79
CA ALA A 21 -3.58 -12.83 -12.14
C ALA A 21 -4.86 -12.65 -12.97
N GLN A 22 -6.02 -12.66 -12.31
CA GLN A 22 -7.31 -12.43 -12.94
C GLN A 22 -7.81 -11.02 -12.65
N VAL A 23 -8.12 -10.25 -13.70
CA VAL A 23 -8.77 -8.95 -13.57
C VAL A 23 -10.23 -9.16 -13.16
N ARG A 24 -10.66 -8.50 -12.08
CA ARG A 24 -12.06 -8.53 -11.63
C ARG A 24 -12.88 -7.42 -12.32
N PRO A 25 -14.20 -7.60 -12.45
CA PRO A 25 -15.09 -6.55 -12.93
C PRO A 25 -14.93 -5.24 -12.16
N GLN A 26 -15.12 -4.12 -12.85
CA GLN A 26 -15.13 -2.81 -12.23
C GLN A 26 -16.30 -2.72 -11.26
N VAL A 27 -16.01 -2.27 -10.03
CA VAL A 27 -17.02 -2.18 -8.96
C VAL A 27 -17.70 -0.81 -8.96
N ASP A 28 -16.99 0.23 -9.36
CA ASP A 28 -17.47 1.62 -9.40
C ASP A 28 -16.78 2.37 -10.56
N PRO A 29 -17.51 3.07 -11.45
CA PRO A 29 -16.94 3.87 -12.53
C PRO A 29 -15.93 4.93 -12.08
N ALA A 30 -16.10 5.50 -10.87
CA ALA A 30 -15.19 6.50 -10.33
C ALA A 30 -13.85 5.89 -9.87
N ILE A 31 -13.78 4.57 -9.68
CA ILE A 31 -12.56 3.87 -9.29
C ILE A 31 -11.86 3.36 -10.56
N VAL A 32 -10.88 4.14 -11.02
CA VAL A 32 -10.12 3.86 -12.25
C VAL A 32 -9.12 2.69 -12.07
N LYS A 33 -8.78 2.33 -10.82
CA LYS A 33 -7.88 1.21 -10.54
C LYS A 33 -8.62 -0.13 -10.58
N MET A 34 -8.16 -1.03 -11.43
CA MET A 34 -8.71 -2.38 -11.55
C MET A 34 -8.17 -3.30 -10.45
N GLN A 35 -9.01 -4.22 -10.00
CA GLN A 35 -8.62 -5.24 -9.02
C GLN A 35 -8.07 -6.47 -9.75
N HIS A 36 -6.84 -6.86 -9.44
CA HIS A 36 -6.20 -8.07 -9.93
C HIS A 36 -6.15 -9.09 -8.80
N ARG A 37 -6.85 -10.21 -8.94
CA ARG A 37 -6.77 -11.35 -8.02
C ARG A 37 -5.56 -12.20 -8.40
N LEU A 38 -4.67 -12.41 -7.44
CA LEU A 38 -3.45 -13.19 -7.62
C LEU A 38 -3.75 -14.66 -7.30
N HIS A 39 -3.45 -15.56 -8.24
CA HIS A 39 -3.65 -17.02 -8.08
C HIS A 39 -2.35 -17.79 -7.89
N GLY A 40 -1.20 -17.13 -7.96
CA GLY A 40 0.12 -17.73 -7.78
C GLY A 40 1.14 -16.72 -7.21
N ALA A 41 2.35 -17.19 -6.89
CA ALA A 41 3.46 -16.40 -6.34
C ALA A 41 3.17 -15.68 -5.01
N PHE A 42 2.13 -16.09 -4.26
CA PHE A 42 1.85 -15.59 -2.92
C PHE A 42 2.20 -16.66 -1.88
N SER A 43 2.91 -16.27 -0.83
CA SER A 43 3.25 -17.15 0.29
C SER A 43 2.24 -16.99 1.41
N GLY A 44 1.75 -18.11 1.96
CA GLY A 44 0.97 -18.13 3.19
C GLY A 44 1.81 -17.98 4.46
N ASN A 45 3.14 -18.04 4.34
CA ASN A 45 4.05 -17.97 5.48
C ASN A 45 4.14 -16.55 6.03
N ARG A 46 4.36 -16.42 7.34
CA ARG A 46 4.71 -15.13 7.94
C ARG A 46 6.10 -14.75 7.45
N VAL A 47 6.20 -13.62 6.76
CA VAL A 47 7.48 -13.05 6.32
C VAL A 47 7.73 -11.77 7.12
N PRO A 48 8.88 -11.63 7.81
CA PRO A 48 9.21 -10.38 8.50
C PRO A 48 9.39 -9.26 7.48
N ALA A 49 8.94 -8.06 7.82
CA ALA A 49 9.20 -6.87 6.99
C ALA A 49 10.71 -6.59 6.97
N ALA A 50 11.37 -6.90 5.86
CA ALA A 50 12.82 -6.74 5.74
C ALA A 50 13.24 -5.29 5.41
N ARG A 51 12.43 -4.58 4.61
CA ARG A 51 12.72 -3.22 4.13
C ARG A 51 11.43 -2.43 3.95
N ILE A 52 11.47 -1.14 4.28
CA ILE A 52 10.41 -0.18 4.03
C ILE A 52 10.97 0.89 3.11
N TYR A 53 10.27 1.20 2.02
CA TYR A 53 10.65 2.23 1.07
C TYR A 53 9.65 3.38 1.14
N ILE A 54 10.17 4.62 1.19
CA ILE A 54 9.36 5.83 1.03
C ILE A 54 9.43 6.22 -0.45
N LEU A 55 8.27 6.32 -1.09
CA LEU A 55 8.19 6.69 -2.50
C LEU A 55 8.18 8.21 -2.62
N GLU A 56 9.05 8.71 -3.51
CA GLU A 56 9.15 10.12 -3.89
C GLU A 56 9.05 10.22 -5.41
N ARG A 57 8.51 11.34 -5.91
CA ARG A 57 8.42 11.58 -7.36
C ARG A 57 9.78 12.02 -7.87
N GLY A 58 10.19 11.48 -9.03
CA GLY A 58 11.40 11.86 -9.72
C GLY A 58 11.45 11.27 -11.13
N GLU A 59 12.39 11.77 -11.94
CA GLU A 59 12.56 11.36 -13.34
C GLU A 59 13.22 9.99 -13.50
N ARG A 60 13.97 9.52 -12.49
CA ARG A 60 14.72 8.26 -12.53
C ARG A 60 14.45 7.44 -11.28
N ALA A 61 14.26 6.14 -11.46
CA ALA A 61 14.16 5.20 -10.36
C ALA A 61 15.53 5.04 -9.68
N GLY A 62 15.54 5.20 -8.36
CA GLY A 62 16.74 5.06 -7.54
C GLY A 62 16.37 4.70 -6.10
N ILE A 63 17.33 4.12 -5.37
CA ILE A 63 17.18 3.79 -3.96
C ILE A 63 18.34 4.42 -3.21
N THR A 64 18.03 5.25 -2.23
CA THR A 64 19.01 5.85 -1.32
C THR A 64 18.66 5.49 0.11
N PRO A 65 19.63 5.03 0.93
CA PRO A 65 19.38 4.75 2.33
C PRO A 65 19.04 6.03 3.07
N LEU A 66 18.01 5.97 3.91
CA LEU A 66 17.64 7.07 4.78
C LEU A 66 18.52 7.04 6.05
N PRO A 67 19.04 8.18 6.54
CA PRO A 67 19.75 8.22 7.82
C PRO A 67 18.86 7.66 8.94
N SER A 68 19.43 6.85 9.84
CA SER A 68 18.66 6.15 10.88
C SER A 68 17.80 7.08 11.73
N ILE A 69 18.31 8.29 12.05
CA ILE A 69 17.59 9.30 12.81
C ILE A 69 16.34 9.84 12.09
N ALA A 70 16.31 9.76 10.75
CA ALA A 70 15.19 10.21 9.93
C ALA A 70 14.15 9.09 9.68
N ALA A 71 14.44 7.84 10.01
CA ALA A 71 13.57 6.70 9.71
C ALA A 71 12.21 6.77 10.42
N LEU A 72 12.23 6.98 11.74
CA LEU A 72 10.99 7.05 12.51
C LEU A 72 10.10 8.25 12.10
N PRO A 73 10.63 9.49 11.97
CA PRO A 73 9.87 10.61 11.42
C PRO A 73 9.28 10.32 10.03
N ALA A 74 10.04 9.68 9.15
CA ALA A 74 9.59 9.36 7.80
C ALA A 74 8.45 8.34 7.74
N ILE A 75 8.32 7.49 8.76
CA ILE A 75 7.19 6.55 8.91
C ILE A 75 6.01 7.26 9.58
N ILE A 76 6.25 7.98 10.69
CA ILE A 76 5.20 8.64 11.47
C ILE A 76 4.42 9.67 10.65
N LYS A 77 5.03 10.32 9.64
CA LYS A 77 4.31 11.28 8.77
C LYS A 77 3.09 10.67 8.08
N PHE A 78 3.06 9.35 7.88
CA PHE A 78 1.93 8.62 7.30
C PHE A 78 0.97 8.05 8.35
N SER A 79 1.21 8.30 9.63
CA SER A 79 0.29 7.88 10.69
C SER A 79 -1.04 8.62 10.59
N TYR A 80 -2.09 7.98 11.09
CA TYR A 80 -3.44 8.56 11.07
C TYR A 80 -3.50 9.89 11.86
N VAL A 81 -2.76 9.97 12.96
CA VAL A 81 -2.69 11.16 13.83
C VAL A 81 -2.05 12.36 13.13
N THR A 82 -0.98 12.16 12.36
CA THR A 82 -0.35 13.26 11.64
C THR A 82 -1.25 13.82 10.54
N ARG A 83 -2.13 12.98 9.96
CA ARG A 83 -3.04 13.40 8.89
C ARG A 83 -4.34 14.03 9.39
N PHE A 84 -4.91 13.51 10.48
CA PHE A 84 -6.25 13.88 10.94
C PHE A 84 -6.28 14.52 12.33
N GLY A 85 -5.11 14.67 12.98
CA GLY A 85 -4.99 15.23 14.32
C GLY A 85 -5.38 14.23 15.42
N ARG A 86 -5.07 14.60 16.67
CA ARG A 86 -5.32 13.75 17.85
C ARG A 86 -6.81 13.52 18.12
N ALA A 87 -7.67 14.47 17.75
CA ALA A 87 -9.12 14.36 17.88
C ALA A 87 -9.73 13.22 17.04
N ALA A 88 -9.06 12.82 15.95
CA ALA A 88 -9.50 11.70 15.12
C ALA A 88 -9.23 10.32 15.75
N LEU A 89 -8.55 10.28 16.91
CA LEU A 89 -8.31 9.06 17.69
C LEU A 89 -9.13 8.97 18.99
N SER A 90 -10.19 9.78 19.16
CA SER A 90 -11.08 9.65 20.31
C SER A 90 -12.41 8.95 19.98
N GLY A 91 -12.91 8.19 20.95
CA GLY A 91 -14.24 7.58 20.92
C GLY A 91 -14.45 6.54 19.81
N ASP A 92 -15.69 6.41 19.37
CA ASP A 92 -16.13 5.40 18.40
C ASP A 92 -15.42 5.51 17.05
N PHE A 93 -14.97 6.71 16.69
CA PHE A 93 -14.26 6.96 15.43
C PHE A 93 -12.90 6.24 15.37
N ALA A 94 -12.18 6.20 16.50
CA ALA A 94 -10.92 5.48 16.62
C ALA A 94 -11.12 3.97 16.58
N ALA A 95 -12.14 3.48 17.28
CA ALA A 95 -12.49 2.06 17.33
C ALA A 95 -12.89 1.51 15.95
N MET A 96 -13.47 2.35 15.07
CA MET A 96 -13.82 1.94 13.71
C MET A 96 -12.59 1.87 12.78
N HIS A 97 -11.55 2.68 13.01
CA HIS A 97 -10.35 2.74 12.16
C HIS A 97 -9.23 1.79 12.56
N LEU A 98 -9.17 1.36 13.82
CA LEU A 98 -8.12 0.49 14.37
C LEU A 98 -8.52 -1.00 14.49
N ARG A 99 -9.69 -1.37 13.97
CA ARG A 99 -10.20 -2.75 13.94
C ARG A 99 -9.51 -3.63 12.91
#